data_AF-A0A661Y6C8-F1
#
_entry.id   AF-A0A661Y6C8-F1
#
_cell.length_a   1.000
_cell.length_b   1.000
_cell.length_c   1.000
_cell.angle_alpha   90.00
_cell.angle_beta   90.00
_cell.angle_gamma   90.00
#
_symmetry.space_group_name_H-M   'P 1'
#
loop_
_entity.id
_entity.type
_entity.pdbx_description
1 polymer ?
#
loop_
_entity_poly.entity_id
_entity_poly.type
_entity_poly.pdbx_seq_one_letter_code
_entity_poly.pdbx_strand_id
1 'polypeptide(L)'
;RDEFALPFGNYDVSITVPADHILDATGELINRKEVFSKIMMQRYTQAKKSFSEPVVIVTQAEVEAASKGFATNTKTWKFRAEQVRDFGFASSRRYIWDMMAVKIGNRDVMAVSVYPPEGNPLWGEWSTKVVASTLKSYSRMTFNYPYHKAISVHAKNQGMEYPMICWNYGRPDKEGNYSERTKYGMFGVIIHEVGHNFFPMIVNSDERQWTWMDEGINTFVQYVAEQDFGEAYPEAIAPNKKYPSRRGPAKTIVDYMSGSQDRMAPIMTKGLNTYNFGANAYSKPAVGLNILRETIMGRDLFDYAFKTYSRRWMFKHPNPEDFFRTMEDASAVDLDWFWRAWFFTTDYSDIGVQEVKKFYVTSKMNAEVRQMMESRGMKESDLPPLVYLVEEGSDDYEESMETATLNDVVTLQQYIMDNMTPAERAKLKNPRFFYEVTFEKPGGVPMPIIAEYTYSDGSTERITYPVQIWRKNDASVGMVIASEMEITKIVVDPDEETADIDTSNNTWPKRKKLGEFNEFKQKVKG
;
A
#
# COMPACT_ATOMS: atom_id res chain seq x y z
N ARG A 1 9.79 1.86 -21.00
CA ARG A 1 9.37 0.46 -21.25
C ARG A 1 7.87 0.59 -21.35
N ASP A 2 7.29 0.21 -22.48
CA ASP A 2 5.84 0.27 -22.69
C ASP A 2 5.47 -1.04 -23.38
N GLU A 3 4.52 -1.81 -22.86
CA GLU A 3 4.00 -2.98 -23.55
C GLU A 3 2.87 -2.59 -24.51
N PHE A 4 2.26 -3.57 -25.16
CA PHE A 4 1.26 -3.33 -26.19
C PHE A 4 -0.14 -3.41 -25.60
N ALA A 5 -0.99 -2.40 -25.84
CA ALA A 5 -2.43 -2.53 -25.64
C ALA A 5 -3.01 -3.46 -26.71
N LEU A 6 -3.50 -4.64 -26.30
CA LEU A 6 -3.93 -5.70 -27.21
C LEU A 6 -5.41 -6.05 -27.01
N PRO A 7 -6.15 -6.38 -28.08
CA PRO A 7 -7.51 -6.93 -27.96
C PRO A 7 -7.47 -8.38 -27.44
N PHE A 8 -8.58 -8.84 -26.85
CA PHE A 8 -8.74 -10.25 -26.50
C PHE A 8 -8.99 -11.11 -27.73
N GLY A 9 -8.37 -12.30 -27.76
CA GLY A 9 -8.52 -13.28 -28.82
C GLY A 9 -8.50 -14.72 -28.32
N ASN A 10 -8.79 -15.63 -29.25
CA ASN A 10 -8.67 -17.07 -29.05
C ASN A 10 -7.52 -17.59 -29.90
N TYR A 11 -6.73 -18.51 -29.36
CA TYR A 11 -5.53 -19.04 -29.99
C TYR A 11 -5.58 -20.58 -30.00
N ASP A 12 -5.40 -21.17 -31.18
CA ASP A 12 -5.09 -22.58 -31.33
C ASP A 12 -3.64 -22.69 -31.83
N VAL A 13 -2.73 -23.18 -30.97
CA VAL A 13 -1.29 -23.14 -31.22
C VAL A 13 -0.71 -24.56 -31.20
N SER A 14 0.04 -24.91 -32.24
CA SER A 14 0.82 -26.15 -32.31
C SER A 14 2.31 -25.84 -32.33
N ILE A 15 3.06 -26.36 -31.35
CA ILE A 15 4.49 -26.10 -31.20
C ILE A 15 5.24 -27.43 -31.28
N THR A 16 6.14 -27.55 -32.26
CA THR A 16 7.00 -28.72 -32.45
C THR A 16 8.39 -28.44 -31.90
N VAL A 17 8.84 -29.27 -30.95
CA VAL A 17 10.15 -29.17 -30.29
C VAL A 17 10.86 -30.53 -30.32
N PRO A 18 12.19 -30.59 -30.04
CA PRO A 18 12.88 -31.86 -29.81
C PRO A 18 12.13 -32.74 -28.78
N ALA A 19 12.11 -34.06 -28.99
CA ALA A 19 11.24 -34.95 -28.21
C ALA A 19 11.64 -35.08 -26.72
N ASP A 20 12.87 -34.68 -26.38
CA ASP A 20 13.43 -34.59 -25.03
C ASP A 20 13.08 -33.27 -24.31
N HIS A 21 12.42 -32.32 -24.99
CA HIS A 21 11.99 -31.08 -24.37
C HIS A 21 10.68 -31.25 -23.58
N ILE A 22 10.63 -30.58 -22.44
CA ILE A 22 9.40 -30.22 -21.74
C ILE A 22 8.98 -28.83 -22.22
N LEU A 23 7.66 -28.61 -22.34
CA LEU A 23 7.09 -27.36 -22.79
C LEU A 23 5.81 -27.06 -22.00
N ASP A 24 5.66 -25.82 -21.56
CA ASP A 24 4.39 -25.27 -21.09
C ASP A 24 4.16 -23.88 -21.70
N ALA A 25 2.90 -23.46 -21.77
CA ALA A 25 2.49 -22.27 -22.51
C ALA A 25 1.17 -21.69 -21.98
N THR A 26 0.82 -20.49 -22.44
CA THR A 26 -0.54 -19.94 -22.36
C THR A 26 -1.55 -20.96 -22.91
N GLY A 27 -2.71 -21.10 -22.26
CA GLY A 27 -3.79 -21.99 -22.72
C GLY A 27 -3.69 -23.45 -22.25
N GLU A 28 -4.75 -24.20 -22.53
CA GLU A 28 -4.90 -25.59 -22.12
C GLU A 28 -4.16 -26.52 -23.08
N LEU A 29 -3.33 -27.43 -22.54
CA LEU A 29 -2.70 -28.49 -23.31
C LEU A 29 -3.72 -29.58 -23.68
N ILE A 30 -4.20 -29.55 -24.93
CA ILE A 30 -5.30 -30.41 -25.39
C ILE A 30 -4.87 -31.83 -25.74
N ASN A 31 -3.60 -32.05 -26.10
CA ASN A 31 -3.08 -33.37 -26.46
C ASN A 31 -2.16 -33.99 -25.38
N ARG A 32 -2.40 -33.68 -24.10
CA ARG A 32 -1.55 -34.10 -22.97
C ARG A 32 -1.22 -35.59 -22.94
N LYS A 33 -2.19 -36.46 -23.27
CA LYS A 33 -2.01 -37.93 -23.30
C LYS A 33 -1.02 -38.41 -24.38
N GLU A 34 -0.82 -37.63 -25.44
CA GLU A 34 0.14 -37.93 -26.51
C GLU A 34 1.56 -37.52 -26.12
N VAL A 35 1.70 -36.41 -25.37
CA VAL A 35 2.99 -35.80 -25.08
C VAL A 35 3.59 -36.22 -23.73
N PHE A 36 2.76 -36.58 -22.75
CA PHE A 36 3.17 -37.05 -21.44
C PHE A 36 3.48 -38.55 -21.43
N SER A 37 4.50 -38.94 -20.67
CA SER A 37 4.70 -40.34 -20.31
C SER A 37 3.60 -40.82 -19.36
N LYS A 38 3.47 -42.15 -19.20
CA LYS A 38 2.53 -42.74 -18.22
C LYS A 38 2.80 -42.25 -16.79
N ILE A 39 4.08 -42.11 -16.42
CA ILE A 39 4.50 -41.63 -15.10
C ILE A 39 4.13 -40.14 -14.92
N MET A 40 4.38 -39.31 -15.93
CA MET A 40 3.96 -37.89 -15.90
C MET A 40 2.43 -37.77 -15.76
N MET A 41 1.65 -38.60 -16.46
CA MET A 41 0.19 -38.61 -16.34
C MET A 41 -0.30 -39.02 -14.94
N GLN A 42 0.37 -39.98 -14.29
CA GLN A 42 0.07 -40.37 -12.91
C GLN A 42 0.34 -39.22 -11.93
N ARG A 43 1.54 -38.63 -12.00
CA ARG A 43 1.93 -37.46 -11.18
C ARG A 43 1.01 -36.27 -11.42
N TYR A 44 0.62 -36.00 -12.66
CA TYR A 44 -0.35 -34.93 -12.99
C TYR A 44 -1.71 -35.17 -12.33
N THR A 45 -2.19 -36.42 -12.36
CA THR A 45 -3.46 -36.78 -11.72
C THR A 45 -3.41 -36.63 -10.21
N GLN A 46 -2.26 -36.91 -9.60
CA GLN A 46 -2.00 -36.65 -8.18
C GLN A 46 -1.95 -35.15 -7.89
N ALA A 47 -1.27 -34.36 -8.71
CA ALA A 47 -1.13 -32.91 -8.52
C ALA A 47 -2.48 -32.17 -8.50
N LYS A 48 -3.43 -32.60 -9.35
CA LYS A 48 -4.81 -32.08 -9.35
C LYS A 48 -5.56 -32.28 -8.03
N LYS A 49 -5.05 -33.12 -7.13
CA LYS A 49 -5.63 -33.42 -5.81
C LYS A 49 -4.75 -32.94 -4.66
N SER A 50 -3.60 -32.33 -4.95
CA SER A 50 -2.68 -31.83 -3.94
C SER A 50 -2.89 -30.32 -3.77
N PHE A 51 -3.42 -29.91 -2.61
CA PHE A 51 -3.76 -28.52 -2.32
C PHE A 51 -2.80 -27.83 -1.34
N SER A 52 -1.86 -28.58 -0.77
CA SER A 52 -0.90 -28.10 0.22
C SER A 52 0.54 -28.13 -0.28
N GLU A 53 0.91 -29.14 -1.09
CA GLU A 53 2.29 -29.34 -1.54
C GLU A 53 2.39 -29.56 -3.06
N PRO A 54 3.45 -29.06 -3.72
CA PRO A 54 3.73 -29.35 -5.12
C PRO A 54 3.98 -30.84 -5.37
N VAL A 55 3.48 -31.34 -6.49
CA VAL A 55 3.85 -32.66 -7.03
C VAL A 55 4.79 -32.45 -8.21
N VAL A 56 6.01 -32.98 -8.09
CA VAL A 56 7.03 -32.93 -9.14
C VAL A 56 6.65 -33.90 -10.26
N ILE A 57 6.26 -33.35 -11.42
CA ILE A 57 5.86 -34.10 -12.62
C ILE A 57 7.09 -34.62 -13.37
N VAL A 58 8.11 -33.78 -13.53
CA VAL A 58 9.41 -34.10 -14.13
C VAL A 58 10.48 -33.80 -13.10
N THR A 59 11.21 -34.84 -12.69
CA THR A 59 12.20 -34.78 -11.61
C THR A 59 13.55 -34.28 -12.10
N GLN A 60 14.38 -33.76 -11.19
CA GLN A 60 15.75 -33.37 -11.50
C GLN A 60 16.58 -34.52 -12.09
N ALA A 61 16.44 -35.75 -11.56
CA ALA A 61 17.17 -36.90 -12.08
C ALA A 61 16.77 -37.23 -13.53
N GLU A 62 15.49 -37.13 -13.88
CA GLU A 62 15.00 -37.29 -15.26
C GLU A 62 15.58 -36.20 -16.18
N VAL A 63 15.62 -34.95 -15.69
CA VAL A 63 16.20 -33.80 -16.41
C VAL A 63 17.71 -33.97 -16.64
N GLU A 64 18.46 -34.39 -15.63
CA GLU A 64 19.90 -34.63 -15.71
C GLU A 64 20.20 -35.78 -16.68
N ALA A 65 19.38 -36.84 -16.68
CA ALA A 65 19.49 -37.93 -17.64
C ALA A 65 19.21 -37.44 -19.08
N ALA A 66 18.13 -36.68 -19.29
CA ALA A 66 17.79 -36.11 -20.60
C ALA A 66 18.85 -35.13 -21.11
N SER A 67 19.56 -34.44 -20.22
CA SER A 67 20.60 -33.47 -20.56
C SER A 67 21.91 -34.07 -21.06
N LYS A 68 22.09 -35.41 -21.00
CA LYS A 68 23.32 -36.08 -21.46
C LYS A 68 23.43 -36.21 -22.98
N GLY A 69 22.34 -35.96 -23.72
CA GLY A 69 22.30 -36.06 -25.17
C GLY A 69 21.31 -35.07 -25.79
N PHE A 70 21.11 -35.18 -27.10
CA PHE A 70 20.18 -34.38 -27.88
C PHE A 70 19.24 -35.33 -28.64
N ALA A 71 17.93 -35.20 -28.46
CA ALA A 71 16.97 -35.93 -29.28
C ALA A 71 17.03 -35.48 -30.75
N THR A 72 16.97 -36.44 -31.66
CA THR A 72 16.87 -36.18 -33.12
C THR A 72 15.43 -36.22 -33.62
N ASN A 73 14.54 -36.88 -32.88
CA ASN A 73 13.10 -36.87 -33.13
C ASN A 73 12.42 -35.66 -32.47
N THR A 74 11.22 -35.34 -32.93
CA THR A 74 10.42 -34.21 -32.44
C THR A 74 9.11 -34.66 -31.81
N LYS A 75 8.48 -33.74 -31.08
CA LYS A 75 7.16 -33.90 -30.46
C LYS A 75 6.37 -32.61 -30.61
N THR A 76 5.08 -32.70 -30.90
CA THR A 76 4.20 -31.54 -31.09
C THR A 76 3.23 -31.39 -29.92
N TRP A 77 3.26 -30.22 -29.29
CA TRP A 77 2.37 -29.82 -28.21
C TRP A 77 1.28 -28.90 -28.77
N LYS A 78 0.03 -29.15 -28.39
CA LYS A 78 -1.13 -28.41 -28.88
C LYS A 78 -1.80 -27.68 -27.73
N PHE A 79 -1.98 -26.37 -27.85
CA PHE A 79 -2.62 -25.52 -26.85
C PHE A 79 -3.83 -24.80 -27.42
N ARG A 80 -4.85 -24.63 -26.59
CA ARG A 80 -6.00 -23.77 -26.85
C ARG A 80 -6.13 -22.73 -25.74
N ALA A 81 -6.11 -21.45 -26.10
CA ALA A 81 -6.35 -20.34 -25.18
C ALA A 81 -7.58 -19.55 -25.64
N GLU A 82 -8.43 -19.16 -24.69
CA GLU A 82 -9.64 -18.39 -24.97
C GLU A 82 -9.64 -17.11 -24.14
N GLN A 83 -10.10 -16.01 -24.75
CA GLN A 83 -10.18 -14.70 -24.11
C GLN A 83 -8.84 -14.26 -23.47
N VAL A 84 -7.74 -14.37 -24.22
CA VAL A 84 -6.41 -13.89 -23.80
C VAL A 84 -5.93 -12.79 -24.74
N ARG A 85 -5.14 -11.84 -24.23
CA ARG A 85 -4.62 -10.73 -25.04
C ARG A 85 -3.32 -11.05 -25.78
N ASP A 86 -2.60 -12.07 -25.33
CA ASP A 86 -1.32 -12.50 -25.91
C ASP A 86 -1.04 -13.98 -25.59
N PHE A 87 0.06 -14.52 -26.12
CA PHE A 87 0.46 -15.91 -25.98
C PHE A 87 1.97 -16.05 -25.72
N GLY A 88 2.32 -16.71 -24.62
CA GLY A 88 3.72 -17.05 -24.28
C GLY A 88 3.94 -18.57 -24.21
N PHE A 89 5.17 -19.02 -24.46
CA PHE A 89 5.58 -20.41 -24.25
C PHE A 89 7.04 -20.53 -23.82
N ALA A 90 7.35 -21.57 -23.06
CA ALA A 90 8.72 -21.91 -22.66
C ALA A 90 9.00 -23.38 -22.96
N SER A 91 10.18 -23.68 -23.52
CA SER A 91 10.60 -25.06 -23.79
C SER A 91 12.07 -25.30 -23.49
N SER A 92 12.35 -26.42 -22.83
CA SER A 92 13.71 -26.89 -22.57
C SER A 92 13.72 -28.36 -22.19
N ARG A 93 14.79 -29.09 -22.56
CA ARG A 93 15.09 -30.40 -21.96
C ARG A 93 15.52 -30.32 -20.50
N ARG A 94 15.89 -29.12 -20.04
CA ARG A 94 16.39 -28.89 -18.69
C ARG A 94 15.28 -28.56 -17.68
N TYR A 95 14.01 -28.60 -18.04
CA TYR A 95 12.95 -28.21 -17.10
C TYR A 95 12.54 -29.35 -16.17
N ILE A 96 12.77 -29.10 -14.88
CA ILE A 96 12.00 -29.66 -13.79
C ILE A 96 10.62 -29.00 -13.86
N TRP A 97 9.58 -29.78 -13.59
CA TRP A 97 8.20 -29.31 -13.69
C TRP A 97 7.41 -29.80 -12.49
N ASP A 98 6.90 -28.88 -11.68
CA ASP A 98 6.02 -29.21 -10.56
C ASP A 98 4.74 -28.37 -10.61
N MET A 99 3.71 -28.86 -9.91
CA MET A 99 2.43 -28.17 -9.84
C MET A 99 1.60 -28.63 -8.65
N MET A 100 0.66 -27.80 -8.22
CA MET A 100 -0.35 -28.11 -7.22
C MET A 100 -1.70 -27.50 -7.58
N ALA A 101 -2.77 -28.08 -7.06
CA ALA A 101 -4.11 -27.53 -7.19
C ALA A 101 -4.34 -26.38 -6.19
N VAL A 102 -5.10 -25.38 -6.62
CA VAL A 102 -5.49 -24.22 -5.82
C VAL A 102 -6.99 -24.07 -5.92
N LYS A 103 -7.66 -24.02 -4.77
CA LYS A 103 -9.11 -23.81 -4.72
C LYS A 103 -9.41 -22.32 -4.88
N ILE A 104 -10.10 -21.95 -5.96
CA ILE A 104 -10.52 -20.57 -6.24
C ILE A 104 -12.02 -20.56 -6.50
N GLY A 105 -12.79 -20.11 -5.50
CA GLY A 105 -14.25 -20.28 -5.48
C GLY A 105 -14.63 -21.75 -5.67
N ASN A 106 -15.42 -22.03 -6.72
CA ASN A 106 -15.88 -23.39 -7.02
C ASN A 106 -14.96 -24.16 -7.98
N ARG A 107 -13.84 -23.57 -8.42
CA ARG A 107 -12.92 -24.15 -9.41
C ARG A 107 -11.60 -24.55 -8.77
N ASP A 108 -10.99 -25.56 -9.37
CA ASP A 108 -9.63 -25.95 -9.06
C ASP A 108 -8.72 -25.43 -10.20
N VAL A 109 -7.76 -24.59 -9.84
CA VAL A 109 -6.78 -23.97 -10.73
C VAL A 109 -5.42 -24.62 -10.47
N MET A 110 -4.59 -24.80 -11.49
CA MET A 110 -3.22 -25.31 -11.29
C MET A 110 -2.22 -24.16 -11.10
N ALA A 111 -1.54 -24.14 -9.97
CA ALA A 111 -0.29 -23.39 -9.80
C ALA A 111 0.86 -24.25 -10.33
N VAL A 112 1.71 -23.69 -11.19
CA VAL A 112 2.72 -24.43 -11.94
C VAL A 112 4.05 -23.71 -11.89
N SER A 113 5.15 -24.45 -11.73
CA SER A 113 6.50 -23.92 -11.96
C SER A 113 7.31 -24.80 -12.90
N VAL A 114 8.05 -24.18 -13.81
CA VAL A 114 9.04 -24.84 -14.66
C VAL A 114 10.40 -24.16 -14.50
N TYR A 115 11.41 -24.93 -14.12
CA TYR A 115 12.71 -24.38 -13.75
C TYR A 115 13.84 -25.39 -13.99
N PRO A 116 15.07 -24.94 -14.23
CA PRO A 116 16.18 -25.84 -14.43
C PRO A 116 16.80 -26.29 -13.10
N PRO A 117 17.68 -27.30 -13.09
CA PRO A 117 18.34 -27.77 -11.85
C PRO A 117 19.04 -26.67 -11.08
N GLU A 118 19.56 -25.63 -11.75
CA GLU A 118 20.24 -24.52 -11.07
C GLU A 118 19.26 -23.56 -10.37
N GLY A 119 17.95 -23.75 -10.48
CA GLY A 119 16.96 -23.06 -9.65
C GLY A 119 16.81 -23.68 -8.25
N ASN A 120 17.26 -24.92 -8.06
CA ASN A 120 17.17 -25.62 -6.79
C ASN A 120 18.26 -25.18 -5.80
N PRO A 121 17.97 -25.24 -4.48
CA PRO A 121 16.72 -25.74 -3.88
C PRO A 121 15.58 -24.70 -3.85
N LEU A 122 15.91 -23.41 -4.01
CA LEU A 122 14.98 -22.29 -3.84
C LEU A 122 13.67 -22.44 -4.62
N TRP A 123 13.74 -22.79 -5.91
CA TRP A 123 12.55 -22.92 -6.77
C TRP A 123 11.68 -24.11 -6.39
N GLY A 124 12.28 -25.29 -6.22
CA GLY A 124 11.55 -26.51 -5.88
C GLY A 124 10.92 -26.47 -4.49
N GLU A 125 11.42 -25.63 -3.59
CA GLU A 125 10.83 -25.45 -2.27
C GLU A 125 9.65 -24.46 -2.30
N TRP A 126 9.79 -23.35 -3.03
CA TRP A 126 8.90 -22.20 -2.84
C TRP A 126 8.11 -21.74 -4.06
N SER A 127 8.62 -21.87 -5.29
CA SER A 127 8.04 -21.19 -6.46
C SER A 127 6.55 -21.48 -6.63
N THR A 128 6.16 -22.76 -6.63
CA THR A 128 4.76 -23.16 -6.80
C THR A 128 3.86 -22.77 -5.62
N LYS A 129 4.40 -22.70 -4.40
CA LYS A 129 3.67 -22.20 -3.22
C LYS A 129 3.40 -20.70 -3.34
N VAL A 130 4.38 -19.94 -3.83
CA VAL A 130 4.23 -18.49 -4.08
C VAL A 130 3.17 -18.24 -5.17
N VAL A 131 3.20 -18.99 -6.28
CA VAL A 131 2.15 -18.92 -7.32
C VAL A 131 0.77 -19.23 -6.72
N ALA A 132 0.66 -20.31 -5.94
CA ALA A 132 -0.60 -20.72 -5.32
C ALA A 132 -1.14 -19.69 -4.33
N SER A 133 -0.27 -19.08 -3.52
CA SER A 133 -0.65 -18.00 -2.59
C SER A 133 -1.13 -16.77 -3.34
N THR A 134 -0.39 -16.35 -4.38
CA THR A 134 -0.73 -15.18 -5.20
C THR A 134 -2.11 -15.31 -5.82
N LEU A 135 -2.44 -16.48 -6.39
CA LEU A 135 -3.77 -16.74 -6.96
C LEU A 135 -4.90 -16.55 -5.93
N LYS A 136 -4.69 -16.94 -4.67
CA LYS A 136 -5.67 -16.77 -3.59
C LYS A 136 -5.81 -15.29 -3.21
N SER A 137 -4.71 -14.60 -2.96
CA SER A 137 -4.71 -13.18 -2.53
C SER A 137 -5.32 -12.26 -3.58
N TYR A 138 -4.90 -12.40 -4.84
CA TYR A 138 -5.44 -11.60 -5.93
C TYR A 138 -6.92 -11.91 -6.16
N SER A 139 -7.33 -13.19 -6.13
CA SER A 139 -8.74 -13.54 -6.30
C SER A 139 -9.63 -12.99 -5.17
N ARG A 140 -9.11 -12.92 -3.94
CA ARG A 140 -9.79 -12.32 -2.78
C ARG A 140 -10.05 -10.83 -3.00
N MET A 141 -9.03 -10.10 -3.46
CA MET A 141 -9.07 -8.65 -3.70
C MET A 141 -9.87 -8.28 -4.96
N THR A 142 -10.00 -9.17 -5.94
CA THR A 142 -10.54 -8.85 -7.27
C THR A 142 -11.73 -9.74 -7.66
N PHE A 143 -11.54 -10.71 -8.55
CA PHE A 143 -12.51 -11.72 -8.96
C PHE A 143 -11.83 -13.08 -8.92
N ASN A 144 -12.63 -14.15 -8.88
CA ASN A 144 -12.09 -15.50 -8.97
C ASN A 144 -11.32 -15.66 -10.28
N TYR A 145 -10.05 -16.05 -10.19
CA TYR A 145 -9.19 -16.31 -11.34
C TYR A 145 -9.90 -17.21 -12.39
N PRO A 146 -10.11 -16.72 -13.63
CA PRO A 146 -10.97 -17.40 -14.60
C PRO A 146 -10.27 -18.52 -15.38
N TYR A 147 -8.94 -18.49 -15.46
CA TYR A 147 -8.16 -19.46 -16.23
C TYR A 147 -7.86 -20.73 -15.42
N HIS A 148 -7.46 -21.79 -16.12
CA HIS A 148 -7.25 -23.12 -15.53
C HIS A 148 -5.87 -23.31 -14.89
N LYS A 149 -4.91 -22.41 -15.18
CA LYS A 149 -3.56 -22.46 -14.61
C LYS A 149 -2.86 -21.09 -14.57
N ALA A 150 -1.81 -20.98 -13.77
CA ALA A 150 -0.81 -19.92 -13.81
C ALA A 150 0.59 -20.55 -13.65
N ILE A 151 1.55 -20.11 -14.48
CA ILE A 151 2.87 -20.72 -14.62
C ILE A 151 3.96 -19.70 -14.27
N SER A 152 4.89 -20.09 -13.41
CA SER A 152 6.16 -19.40 -13.17
C SER A 152 7.30 -20.15 -13.88
N VAL A 153 7.98 -19.46 -14.79
CA VAL A 153 9.14 -19.97 -15.53
C VAL A 153 10.40 -19.35 -14.95
N HIS A 154 11.40 -20.14 -14.57
CA HIS A 154 12.68 -19.58 -14.16
C HIS A 154 13.45 -19.00 -15.34
N ALA A 155 13.78 -17.70 -15.23
CA ALA A 155 14.68 -16.98 -16.11
C ALA A 155 15.88 -16.46 -15.30
N LYS A 156 17.03 -16.28 -15.94
CA LYS A 156 18.25 -15.87 -15.22
C LYS A 156 18.10 -14.49 -14.57
N ASN A 157 17.62 -13.48 -15.31
CA ASN A 157 17.55 -12.07 -14.89
C ASN A 157 16.39 -11.36 -15.60
N GLN A 158 15.14 -11.76 -15.34
CA GLN A 158 13.95 -11.15 -15.97
C GLN A 158 12.73 -11.24 -15.06
N GLY A 159 11.83 -10.25 -15.19
CA GLY A 159 10.41 -10.30 -14.85
C GLY A 159 9.65 -10.00 -16.14
N MET A 160 8.73 -10.86 -16.55
CA MET A 160 7.93 -10.66 -17.76
C MET A 160 6.68 -11.52 -17.74
N GLU A 161 5.58 -10.90 -18.07
CA GLU A 161 4.22 -11.39 -17.93
C GLU A 161 3.58 -11.71 -19.28
N TYR A 162 2.89 -12.84 -19.36
CA TYR A 162 1.96 -13.18 -20.43
C TYR A 162 0.74 -13.85 -19.80
N PRO A 163 -0.40 -13.97 -20.50
CA PRO A 163 -1.56 -14.66 -19.96
C PRO A 163 -1.21 -16.10 -19.57
N MET A 164 -1.47 -16.45 -18.32
CA MET A 164 -1.20 -17.74 -17.65
C MET A 164 0.27 -18.12 -17.48
N ILE A 165 1.25 -17.35 -17.98
CA ILE A 165 2.68 -17.73 -17.94
C ILE A 165 3.57 -16.51 -17.78
N CYS A 166 4.55 -16.59 -16.88
CA CYS A 166 5.50 -15.51 -16.63
C CYS A 166 6.93 -16.03 -16.44
N TRP A 167 7.92 -15.15 -16.61
CA TRP A 167 9.34 -15.44 -16.43
C TRP A 167 9.89 -14.66 -15.24
N ASN A 168 10.45 -15.36 -14.26
CA ASN A 168 10.88 -14.78 -12.99
C ASN A 168 12.35 -15.08 -12.71
N TYR A 169 13.05 -14.11 -12.12
CA TYR A 169 14.42 -14.27 -11.66
C TYR A 169 14.47 -14.94 -10.27
N GLY A 170 15.68 -15.35 -9.88
CA GLY A 170 15.97 -15.79 -8.52
C GLY A 170 16.74 -17.09 -8.56
N ARG A 171 18.07 -17.01 -8.65
CA ARG A 171 18.91 -18.20 -8.78
C ARG A 171 19.82 -18.35 -7.57
N PRO A 172 19.86 -19.52 -6.92
CA PRO A 172 20.92 -19.88 -5.98
C PRO A 172 22.31 -19.84 -6.63
N ASP A 173 23.36 -19.86 -5.81
CA ASP A 173 24.71 -20.13 -6.28
C ASP A 173 24.88 -21.60 -6.72
N LYS A 174 26.08 -21.97 -7.16
CA LYS A 174 26.34 -23.31 -7.70
C LYS A 174 26.22 -24.41 -6.65
N GLU A 175 26.42 -24.05 -5.40
CA GLU A 175 26.35 -24.92 -4.23
C GLU A 175 24.92 -25.00 -3.66
N GLY A 176 23.98 -24.23 -4.23
CA GLY A 176 22.58 -24.19 -3.81
C GLY A 176 22.29 -23.21 -2.68
N ASN A 177 23.25 -22.37 -2.28
CA ASN A 177 23.02 -21.34 -1.26
C ASN A 177 22.40 -20.09 -1.89
N TYR A 178 21.62 -19.35 -1.10
CA TYR A 178 21.03 -18.09 -1.52
C TYR A 178 20.87 -17.15 -0.34
N SER A 179 20.90 -15.84 -0.62
CA SER A 179 20.65 -14.81 0.38
C SER A 179 19.16 -14.56 0.58
N GLU A 180 18.76 -13.97 1.71
CA GLU A 180 17.40 -13.48 1.93
C GLU A 180 16.97 -12.49 0.83
N ARG A 181 17.90 -11.66 0.33
CA ARG A 181 17.64 -10.75 -0.79
C ARG A 181 17.26 -11.50 -2.07
N THR A 182 17.93 -12.62 -2.35
CA THR A 182 17.60 -13.46 -3.51
C THR A 182 16.25 -14.13 -3.31
N LYS A 183 15.98 -14.68 -2.12
CA LYS A 183 14.71 -15.33 -1.76
C LYS A 183 13.51 -14.38 -1.89
N TYR A 184 13.50 -13.27 -1.16
CA TYR A 184 12.41 -12.28 -1.24
C TYR A 184 12.32 -11.59 -2.60
N GLY A 185 13.45 -11.49 -3.29
CA GLY A 185 13.49 -11.03 -4.68
C GLY A 185 12.72 -11.96 -5.62
N MET A 186 12.97 -13.26 -5.53
CA MET A 186 12.22 -14.28 -6.29
C MET A 186 10.74 -14.27 -5.91
N PHE A 187 10.42 -14.27 -4.61
CA PHE A 187 9.04 -14.28 -4.14
C PHE A 187 8.28 -13.06 -4.66
N GLY A 188 8.84 -11.86 -4.47
CA GLY A 188 8.21 -10.61 -4.90
C GLY A 188 7.97 -10.55 -6.41
N VAL A 189 8.94 -10.99 -7.22
CA VAL A 189 8.74 -11.03 -8.69
C VAL A 189 7.72 -12.08 -9.10
N ILE A 190 7.77 -13.30 -8.56
CA ILE A 190 6.70 -14.29 -8.85
C ILE A 190 5.32 -13.74 -8.48
N ILE A 191 5.17 -13.08 -7.32
CA ILE A 191 3.89 -12.47 -6.93
C ILE A 191 3.47 -11.39 -7.93
N HIS A 192 4.41 -10.53 -8.36
CA HIS A 192 4.16 -9.46 -9.32
C HIS A 192 3.73 -10.01 -10.68
N GLU A 193 4.53 -10.91 -11.26
CA GLU A 193 4.28 -11.42 -12.62
C GLU A 193 3.07 -12.37 -12.68
N VAL A 194 2.79 -13.13 -11.62
CA VAL A 194 1.52 -13.87 -11.52
C VAL A 194 0.35 -12.91 -11.32
N GLY A 195 0.55 -11.84 -10.56
CA GLY A 195 -0.40 -10.74 -10.39
C GLY A 195 -0.82 -10.11 -11.72
N HIS A 196 0.11 -10.03 -12.68
CA HIS A 196 -0.19 -9.48 -14.00
C HIS A 196 -1.26 -10.24 -14.77
N ASN A 197 -1.54 -11.50 -14.41
CA ASN A 197 -2.68 -12.19 -14.98
C ASN A 197 -4.02 -11.46 -14.71
N PHE A 198 -4.13 -10.73 -13.60
CA PHE A 198 -5.31 -9.92 -13.28
C PHE A 198 -5.21 -8.54 -13.92
N PHE A 199 -4.07 -7.85 -13.75
CA PHE A 199 -3.79 -6.52 -14.27
C PHE A 199 -2.44 -6.52 -15.02
N PRO A 200 -2.39 -6.45 -16.36
CA PRO A 200 -3.46 -6.04 -17.24
C PRO A 200 -4.03 -7.18 -18.08
N MET A 201 -3.71 -8.46 -17.78
CA MET A 201 -4.07 -9.54 -18.72
C MET A 201 -5.57 -9.83 -18.76
N ILE A 202 -6.33 -9.58 -17.69
CA ILE A 202 -7.79 -9.73 -17.66
C ILE A 202 -8.49 -8.37 -17.57
N VAL A 203 -8.01 -7.45 -16.74
CA VAL A 203 -8.46 -6.04 -16.71
C VAL A 203 -7.49 -5.24 -17.56
N ASN A 204 -7.83 -5.01 -18.83
CA ASN A 204 -6.88 -4.72 -19.89
C ASN A 204 -6.70 -3.22 -20.13
N SER A 205 -5.92 -2.56 -19.28
CA SER A 205 -5.55 -1.15 -19.43
C SER A 205 -4.57 -0.91 -20.60
N ASP A 206 -4.54 0.35 -21.07
CA ASP A 206 -3.57 0.82 -22.07
C ASP A 206 -2.30 1.33 -21.37
N GLU A 207 -1.35 0.42 -21.11
CA GLU A 207 -0.06 0.74 -20.48
C GLU A 207 0.73 1.83 -21.20
N ARG A 208 0.59 1.93 -22.54
CA ARG A 208 1.33 2.92 -23.34
C ARG A 208 0.94 4.34 -23.00
N GLN A 209 -0.28 4.54 -22.51
CA GLN A 209 -0.73 5.83 -22.01
C GLN A 209 -0.62 5.89 -20.50
N TRP A 210 -1.04 4.83 -19.81
CA TRP A 210 -1.29 4.82 -18.37
C TRP A 210 -0.55 3.69 -17.67
N THR A 211 0.78 3.68 -17.76
CA THR A 211 1.63 2.62 -17.21
C THR A 211 1.33 2.26 -15.75
N TRP A 212 0.92 3.25 -14.93
CA TRP A 212 0.57 3.02 -13.53
C TRP A 212 -0.66 2.13 -13.34
N MET A 213 -1.58 2.05 -14.31
CA MET A 213 -2.75 1.17 -14.21
C MET A 213 -2.35 -0.30 -14.27
N ASP A 214 -1.28 -0.60 -14.99
CA ASP A 214 -0.73 -1.94 -15.09
C ASP A 214 0.19 -2.16 -13.88
N GLU A 215 1.22 -1.33 -13.74
CA GLU A 215 2.31 -1.53 -12.80
C GLU A 215 1.97 -1.12 -11.37
N GLY A 216 1.28 0.00 -11.20
CA GLY A 216 0.95 0.59 -9.92
C GLY A 216 -0.18 -0.14 -9.21
N ILE A 217 -1.26 -0.48 -9.94
CA ILE A 217 -2.35 -1.31 -9.41
C ILE A 217 -1.84 -2.71 -9.07
N ASN A 218 -1.05 -3.34 -9.96
CA ASN A 218 -0.45 -4.63 -9.68
C ASN A 218 0.49 -4.57 -8.47
N THR A 219 1.31 -3.51 -8.34
CA THR A 219 2.19 -3.31 -7.17
C THR A 219 1.40 -3.16 -5.85
N PHE A 220 0.24 -2.49 -5.87
CA PHE A 220 -0.62 -2.41 -4.69
C PHE A 220 -1.13 -3.80 -4.26
N VAL A 221 -1.65 -4.60 -5.20
CA VAL A 221 -2.15 -5.94 -4.87
C VAL A 221 -0.99 -6.90 -4.54
N GLN A 222 0.18 -6.71 -5.14
CA GLN A 222 1.42 -7.40 -4.78
C GLN A 222 1.75 -7.16 -3.32
N TYR A 223 1.72 -5.92 -2.82
CA TYR A 223 1.97 -5.62 -1.41
C TYR A 223 1.01 -6.42 -0.51
N VAL A 224 -0.28 -6.43 -0.82
CA VAL A 224 -1.27 -7.22 -0.08
C VAL A 224 -0.95 -8.72 -0.13
N ALA A 225 -0.61 -9.25 -1.31
CA ALA A 225 -0.28 -10.67 -1.50
C ALA A 225 1.03 -11.09 -0.81
N GLU A 226 2.01 -10.20 -0.73
CA GLU A 226 3.24 -10.39 0.03
C GLU A 226 2.94 -10.53 1.52
N GLN A 227 2.09 -9.65 2.08
CA GLN A 227 1.67 -9.74 3.48
C GLN A 227 0.87 -11.03 3.75
N ASP A 228 -0.10 -11.35 2.89
CA ASP A 228 -0.87 -12.62 2.97
C ASP A 228 0.05 -13.85 2.90
N PHE A 229 1.08 -13.83 2.06
CA PHE A 229 2.07 -14.92 1.98
C PHE A 229 2.87 -15.05 3.27
N GLY A 230 3.31 -13.93 3.86
CA GLY A 230 4.01 -13.93 5.14
C GLY A 230 3.17 -14.48 6.30
N GLU A 231 1.85 -14.22 6.29
CA GLU A 231 0.92 -14.78 7.27
C GLU A 231 0.67 -16.29 7.04
N ALA A 232 0.56 -16.72 5.78
CA ALA A 232 0.31 -18.12 5.43
C ALA A 232 1.54 -19.02 5.58
N TYR A 233 2.75 -18.47 5.41
CA TYR A 233 4.03 -19.18 5.46
C TYR A 233 5.03 -18.44 6.38
N PRO A 234 4.77 -18.37 7.70
CA PRO A 234 5.61 -17.62 8.64
C PRO A 234 7.07 -18.13 8.67
N GLU A 235 7.28 -19.42 8.41
CA GLU A 235 8.61 -20.03 8.29
C GLU A 235 9.39 -19.52 7.09
N ALA A 236 8.72 -19.14 5.99
CA ALA A 236 9.34 -18.62 4.78
C ALA A 236 9.92 -17.22 5.01
N ILE A 237 9.34 -16.45 5.94
CA ILE A 237 9.71 -15.06 6.24
C ILE A 237 10.51 -14.91 7.54
N ALA A 238 10.69 -15.98 8.33
CA ALA A 238 11.43 -15.93 9.58
C ALA A 238 12.85 -15.35 9.38
N PRO A 239 13.34 -14.51 10.33
CA PRO A 239 12.73 -14.14 11.62
C PRO A 239 11.76 -12.95 11.54
N ASN A 240 11.40 -12.48 10.34
CA ASN A 240 10.49 -11.35 10.20
C ASN A 240 9.08 -11.74 10.63
N LYS A 241 8.37 -10.81 11.28
CA LYS A 241 6.95 -10.99 11.65
C LYS A 241 5.99 -10.66 10.51
N LYS A 242 6.44 -9.86 9.55
CA LYS A 242 5.71 -9.44 8.35
C LYS A 242 6.63 -9.58 7.16
N TYR A 243 6.06 -9.80 5.98
CA TYR A 243 6.85 -9.87 4.76
C TYR A 243 7.60 -8.53 4.55
N PRO A 244 8.90 -8.54 4.24
CA PRO A 244 9.71 -7.32 4.10
C PRO A 244 9.50 -6.65 2.75
N SER A 245 8.28 -6.16 2.52
CA SER A 245 7.88 -5.48 1.28
C SER A 245 8.70 -4.23 1.02
N ARG A 246 9.09 -4.02 -0.23
CA ARG A 246 9.91 -2.87 -0.66
C ARG A 246 9.07 -1.68 -1.16
N ARG A 247 7.78 -1.90 -1.39
CA ARG A 247 6.78 -0.93 -1.85
C ARG A 247 5.47 -1.20 -1.10
N GLY A 248 4.60 -0.19 -0.99
CA GLY A 248 3.30 -0.30 -0.32
C GLY A 248 3.18 0.60 0.91
N PRO A 249 4.00 0.42 1.97
CA PRO A 249 3.96 1.29 3.14
C PRO A 249 4.29 2.75 2.79
N ALA A 250 3.57 3.70 3.40
CA ALA A 250 3.62 5.10 3.00
C ALA A 250 5.03 5.70 3.06
N LYS A 251 5.79 5.45 4.14
CA LYS A 251 7.19 5.87 4.26
C LYS A 251 8.13 5.46 3.12
N THR A 252 7.81 4.40 2.36
CA THR A 252 8.70 3.91 1.29
C THR A 252 8.79 4.83 0.07
N ILE A 253 7.91 5.84 -0.04
CA ILE A 253 7.95 6.83 -1.12
C ILE A 253 8.59 8.17 -0.72
N VAL A 254 8.87 8.39 0.57
CA VAL A 254 9.34 9.68 1.11
C VAL A 254 10.64 10.14 0.45
N ASP A 255 11.64 9.27 0.30
CA ASP A 255 12.91 9.60 -0.37
C ASP A 255 12.71 10.07 -1.82
N TYR A 256 11.70 9.52 -2.50
CA TYR A 256 11.37 9.96 -3.85
C TYR A 256 10.66 11.32 -3.82
N MET A 257 9.64 11.49 -2.98
CA MET A 257 8.81 12.71 -2.94
C MET A 257 9.51 13.94 -2.36
N SER A 258 10.50 13.73 -1.47
CA SER A 258 11.39 14.79 -0.96
C SER A 258 12.45 15.26 -1.97
N GLY A 259 12.56 14.58 -3.12
CA GLY A 259 13.49 14.95 -4.18
C GLY A 259 13.13 16.25 -4.90
N SER A 260 13.99 16.65 -5.85
CA SER A 260 13.74 17.83 -6.70
C SER A 260 12.48 17.64 -7.56
N GLN A 261 11.53 18.55 -7.39
CA GLN A 261 10.25 18.56 -8.11
C GLN A 261 10.44 18.73 -9.63
N ASP A 262 11.46 19.47 -10.07
CA ASP A 262 11.84 19.62 -11.49
C ASP A 262 12.32 18.30 -12.15
N ARG A 263 12.50 17.24 -11.35
CA ARG A 263 12.87 15.89 -11.78
C ARG A 263 11.80 14.86 -11.45
N MET A 264 10.56 15.32 -11.26
CA MET A 264 9.39 14.46 -11.10
C MET A 264 8.37 14.74 -12.18
N ALA A 265 7.50 13.76 -12.38
CA ALA A 265 6.36 13.87 -13.27
C ALA A 265 5.13 13.36 -12.51
N PRO A 266 3.93 13.89 -12.77
CA PRO A 266 2.68 13.32 -12.25
C PRO A 266 2.55 11.85 -12.62
N ILE A 267 1.79 11.06 -11.84
CA ILE A 267 1.52 9.64 -12.13
C ILE A 267 0.81 9.49 -13.48
N MET A 268 -0.03 10.46 -13.84
CA MET A 268 -0.73 10.52 -15.12
C MET A 268 0.18 10.86 -16.31
N THR A 269 1.49 10.84 -16.14
CA THR A 269 2.45 11.05 -17.22
C THR A 269 2.73 9.73 -17.93
N LYS A 270 2.72 9.74 -19.25
CA LYS A 270 3.15 8.59 -20.06
C LYS A 270 4.54 8.10 -19.62
N GLY A 271 4.71 6.78 -19.45
CA GLY A 271 5.92 6.16 -18.90
C GLY A 271 7.25 6.63 -19.53
N LEU A 272 7.31 6.77 -20.86
CA LEU A 272 8.51 7.27 -21.58
C LEU A 272 8.94 8.70 -21.23
N ASN A 273 8.04 9.49 -20.66
CA ASN A 273 8.26 10.89 -20.30
C ASN A 273 8.53 11.06 -18.80
N THR A 274 8.78 9.98 -18.06
CA THR A 274 9.08 9.99 -16.62
C THR A 274 10.59 10.00 -16.36
N TYR A 275 11.01 10.61 -15.25
CA TYR A 275 12.43 10.65 -14.85
C TYR A 275 12.86 9.42 -14.04
N ASN A 276 11.97 8.92 -13.19
CA ASN A 276 12.15 7.71 -12.40
C ASN A 276 10.93 6.80 -12.58
N PHE A 277 11.00 5.95 -13.60
CA PHE A 277 9.94 5.02 -13.97
C PHE A 277 9.51 4.13 -12.80
N GLY A 278 10.48 3.58 -12.05
CA GLY A 278 10.21 2.69 -10.93
C GLY A 278 9.40 3.35 -9.81
N ALA A 279 9.65 4.62 -9.53
CA ALA A 279 8.90 5.36 -8.51
C ALA A 279 7.54 5.83 -9.04
N ASN A 280 7.49 6.37 -10.25
CA ASN A 280 6.28 6.96 -10.83
C ASN A 280 5.24 5.90 -11.27
N ALA A 281 5.68 4.82 -11.92
CA ALA A 281 4.76 3.79 -12.43
C ALA A 281 4.37 2.73 -11.38
N TYR A 282 5.24 2.46 -10.40
CA TYR A 282 4.99 1.40 -9.41
C TYR A 282 4.79 1.94 -7.99
N SER A 283 5.81 2.59 -7.42
CA SER A 283 5.83 2.88 -5.97
C SER A 283 4.81 3.95 -5.56
N LYS A 284 4.79 5.12 -6.21
CA LYS A 284 3.89 6.24 -5.85
C LYS A 284 2.41 5.87 -6.00
N PRO A 285 1.96 5.21 -7.08
CA PRO A 285 0.58 4.75 -7.20
C PRO A 285 0.23 3.72 -6.12
N ALA A 286 1.09 2.71 -5.91
CA ALA A 286 0.81 1.66 -4.93
C ALA A 286 0.74 2.20 -3.50
N VAL A 287 1.63 3.14 -3.15
CA VAL A 287 1.59 3.83 -1.86
C VAL A 287 0.31 4.66 -1.74
N GLY A 288 -0.09 5.41 -2.76
CA GLY A 288 -1.34 6.18 -2.73
C GLY A 288 -2.57 5.29 -2.48
N LEU A 289 -2.65 4.15 -3.17
CA LEU A 289 -3.72 3.17 -2.95
C LEU A 289 -3.68 2.56 -1.55
N ASN A 290 -2.48 2.34 -1.00
CA ASN A 290 -2.34 1.83 0.36
C ASN A 290 -2.73 2.89 1.43
N ILE A 291 -2.40 4.17 1.23
CA ILE A 291 -2.87 5.27 2.10
C ILE A 291 -4.40 5.35 2.06
N LEU A 292 -5.00 5.23 0.87
CA LEU A 292 -6.45 5.18 0.76
C LEU A 292 -7.05 4.01 1.55
N ARG A 293 -6.47 2.82 1.43
CA ARG A 293 -6.95 1.61 2.08
C ARG A 293 -6.79 1.63 3.60
N GLU A 294 -5.62 2.01 4.09
CA GLU A 294 -5.28 1.87 5.52
C GLU A 294 -5.69 3.10 6.32
N THR A 295 -5.67 4.30 5.72
CA THR A 295 -5.75 5.57 6.47
C THR A 295 -7.01 6.37 6.15
N ILE A 296 -7.42 6.46 4.88
CA ILE A 296 -8.51 7.38 4.46
C ILE A 296 -9.87 6.67 4.44
N MET A 297 -9.99 5.55 3.74
CA MET A 297 -11.27 4.85 3.52
C MET A 297 -11.48 3.70 4.51
N GLY A 298 -10.39 3.12 5.01
CA GLY A 298 -10.40 1.85 5.70
C GLY A 298 -10.58 0.65 4.75
N ARG A 299 -10.18 -0.53 5.23
CA ARG A 299 -10.09 -1.76 4.43
C ARG A 299 -11.42 -2.19 3.86
N ASP A 300 -12.52 -2.09 4.61
CA ASP A 300 -13.82 -2.60 4.18
C ASP A 300 -14.35 -1.85 2.95
N LEU A 301 -14.35 -0.53 2.99
CA LEU A 301 -14.81 0.31 1.89
C LEU A 301 -13.86 0.23 0.70
N PHE A 302 -12.55 0.29 0.95
CA PHE A 302 -11.55 0.20 -0.12
C PHE A 302 -11.61 -1.16 -0.82
N ASP A 303 -11.57 -2.27 -0.08
CA ASP A 303 -11.57 -3.61 -0.66
C ASP A 303 -12.86 -3.87 -1.43
N TYR A 304 -14.02 -3.41 -0.92
CA TYR A 304 -15.28 -3.49 -1.64
C TYR A 304 -15.26 -2.72 -2.97
N ALA A 305 -14.77 -1.48 -2.97
CA ALA A 305 -14.73 -0.63 -4.15
C ALA A 305 -13.73 -1.14 -5.19
N PHE A 306 -12.52 -1.53 -4.76
CA PHE A 306 -11.48 -2.11 -5.61
C PHE A 306 -11.94 -3.42 -6.26
N LYS A 307 -12.62 -4.27 -5.49
CA LYS A 307 -13.23 -5.51 -5.99
C LYS A 307 -14.33 -5.23 -7.01
N THR A 308 -15.11 -4.18 -6.79
CA THR A 308 -16.17 -3.73 -7.70
C THR A 308 -15.58 -3.25 -9.02
N TYR A 309 -14.52 -2.43 -8.99
CA TYR A 309 -13.75 -2.04 -10.19
C TYR A 309 -13.28 -3.25 -10.97
N SER A 310 -12.57 -4.16 -10.29
CA SER A 310 -12.01 -5.35 -10.92
C SER A 310 -13.08 -6.18 -11.63
N ARG A 311 -14.25 -6.35 -11.02
CA ARG A 311 -15.38 -7.10 -11.60
C ARG A 311 -16.06 -6.37 -12.75
N ARG A 312 -16.24 -5.04 -12.66
CA ARG A 312 -16.85 -4.23 -13.73
C ARG A 312 -16.02 -4.29 -15.02
N TRP A 313 -14.70 -4.34 -14.87
CA TRP A 313 -13.73 -4.22 -15.96
C TRP A 313 -13.02 -5.52 -16.34
N MET A 314 -13.41 -6.65 -15.74
CA MET A 314 -12.97 -7.98 -16.15
C MET A 314 -13.29 -8.21 -17.64
N PHE A 315 -12.27 -8.55 -18.44
CA PHE A 315 -12.32 -8.71 -19.89
C PHE A 315 -12.74 -7.45 -20.67
N LYS A 316 -12.38 -6.26 -20.18
CA LYS A 316 -12.61 -4.96 -20.81
C LYS A 316 -11.37 -4.06 -20.71
N HIS A 317 -11.44 -2.89 -21.34
CA HIS A 317 -10.37 -1.90 -21.40
C HIS A 317 -10.72 -0.63 -20.61
N PRO A 318 -10.39 -0.54 -19.31
CA PRO A 318 -10.62 0.67 -18.51
C PRO A 318 -9.60 1.77 -18.81
N ASN A 319 -10.05 3.02 -18.68
CA ASN A 319 -9.21 4.20 -18.54
C ASN A 319 -9.06 4.60 -17.05
N PRO A 320 -8.13 5.52 -16.70
CA PRO A 320 -7.98 6.03 -15.33
C PRO A 320 -9.27 6.51 -14.68
N GLU A 321 -10.12 7.22 -15.44
CA GLU A 321 -11.38 7.76 -14.94
C GLU A 321 -12.37 6.66 -14.53
N ASP A 322 -12.31 5.50 -15.18
CA ASP A 322 -13.15 4.36 -14.83
C ASP A 322 -12.75 3.75 -13.48
N PHE A 323 -11.46 3.78 -13.17
CA PHE A 323 -10.93 3.41 -11.86
C PHE A 323 -11.37 4.43 -10.80
N PHE A 324 -11.04 5.72 -10.99
CA PHE A 324 -11.38 6.77 -10.02
C PHE A 324 -12.88 6.82 -9.71
N ARG A 325 -13.72 6.85 -10.74
CA ARG A 325 -15.18 6.88 -10.56
C ARG A 325 -15.72 5.64 -9.89
N THR A 326 -15.16 4.45 -10.16
CA THR A 326 -15.62 3.23 -9.49
C THR A 326 -15.22 3.22 -8.02
N MET A 327 -14.03 3.71 -7.69
CA MET A 327 -13.59 3.81 -6.30
C MET A 327 -14.50 4.72 -5.48
N GLU A 328 -14.95 5.84 -6.04
CA GLU A 328 -15.88 6.78 -5.38
C GLU A 328 -17.32 6.27 -5.35
N ASP A 329 -17.88 5.87 -6.50
CA ASP A 329 -19.26 5.38 -6.61
C ASP A 329 -19.54 4.17 -5.71
N ALA A 330 -18.62 3.20 -5.68
CA ALA A 330 -18.82 1.98 -4.88
C ALA A 330 -18.60 2.19 -3.38
N SER A 331 -17.77 3.17 -2.98
CA SER A 331 -17.49 3.45 -1.57
C SER A 331 -18.36 4.55 -0.97
N ALA A 332 -18.99 5.38 -1.81
CA ALA A 332 -19.64 6.64 -1.43
C ALA A 332 -18.71 7.63 -0.70
N VAL A 333 -17.40 7.53 -0.93
CA VAL A 333 -16.38 8.45 -0.40
C VAL A 333 -15.95 9.41 -1.51
N ASP A 334 -15.94 10.71 -1.21
CA ASP A 334 -15.39 11.76 -2.09
C ASP A 334 -13.85 11.73 -2.05
N LEU A 335 -13.23 11.41 -3.18
CA LEU A 335 -11.79 11.23 -3.36
C LEU A 335 -11.20 12.18 -4.41
N ASP A 336 -11.98 13.11 -4.95
CA ASP A 336 -11.55 14.08 -5.97
C ASP A 336 -10.28 14.83 -5.56
N TRP A 337 -10.22 15.24 -4.29
CA TRP A 337 -9.07 15.91 -3.69
C TRP A 337 -7.81 15.05 -3.72
N PHE A 338 -7.95 13.75 -3.45
CA PHE A 338 -6.84 12.80 -3.40
C PHE A 338 -6.34 12.49 -4.80
N TRP A 339 -7.25 12.20 -5.74
CA TRP A 339 -6.89 11.95 -7.13
C TRP A 339 -6.15 13.15 -7.72
N ARG A 340 -6.71 14.35 -7.57
CA ARG A 340 -6.09 15.59 -8.05
C ARG A 340 -4.69 15.78 -7.47
N ALA A 341 -4.55 15.74 -6.14
CA ALA A 341 -3.26 16.01 -5.50
C ALA A 341 -2.24 14.91 -5.79
N TRP A 342 -2.60 13.64 -5.63
CA TRP A 342 -1.65 12.52 -5.69
C TRP A 342 -1.28 12.09 -7.11
N PHE A 343 -2.25 12.06 -8.03
CA PHE A 343 -2.07 11.52 -9.39
C PHE A 343 -1.75 12.57 -10.44
N PHE A 344 -2.33 13.77 -10.32
CA PHE A 344 -2.20 14.82 -11.35
C PHE A 344 -1.13 15.88 -11.04
N THR A 345 -0.50 15.83 -9.86
CA THR A 345 0.61 16.74 -9.49
C THR A 345 1.87 15.98 -9.06
N THR A 346 2.95 16.71 -8.84
CA THR A 346 4.16 16.20 -8.18
C THR A 346 4.20 16.53 -6.69
N ASP A 347 3.16 17.19 -6.16
CA ASP A 347 3.10 17.64 -4.77
C ASP A 347 3.34 16.50 -3.77
N TYR A 348 3.68 16.91 -2.55
CA TYR A 348 4.02 16.04 -1.44
C TYR A 348 3.19 16.33 -0.19
N SER A 349 3.14 15.35 0.71
CA SER A 349 2.57 15.49 2.05
C SER A 349 3.63 16.05 3.00
N ASP A 350 3.25 17.05 3.79
CA ASP A 350 4.03 17.63 4.89
C ASP A 350 3.02 18.34 5.81
N ILE A 351 2.86 17.84 7.03
CA ILE A 351 1.97 18.37 8.07
C ILE A 351 2.74 18.47 9.39
N GLY A 352 2.86 19.69 9.90
CA GLY A 352 3.59 20.00 11.13
C GLY A 352 2.69 20.48 12.28
N VAL A 353 3.25 20.45 13.49
CA VAL A 353 2.73 21.22 14.63
C VAL A 353 3.42 22.59 14.62
N GLN A 354 2.68 23.61 14.20
CA GLN A 354 3.20 24.97 14.09
C GLN A 354 3.36 25.61 15.47
N GLU A 355 2.29 25.56 16.26
CA GLU A 355 2.18 26.26 17.55
C GLU A 355 1.26 25.51 18.51
N VAL A 356 1.55 25.59 19.81
CA VAL A 356 0.68 25.13 20.89
C VAL A 356 0.63 26.22 21.93
N LYS A 357 -0.56 26.77 22.13
CA LYS A 357 -0.84 27.77 23.17
C LYS A 357 -1.63 27.11 24.27
N LYS A 358 -1.29 27.41 25.52
CA LYS A 358 -1.99 26.94 26.72
C LYS A 358 -2.82 28.09 27.29
N PHE A 359 -4.04 27.80 27.69
CA PHE A 359 -5.00 28.78 28.18
C PHE A 359 -5.58 28.37 29.54
N TYR A 360 -5.91 29.40 30.31
CA TYR A 360 -6.61 29.30 31.58
C TYR A 360 -7.97 29.96 31.50
N VAL A 361 -8.98 29.34 32.11
CA VAL A 361 -10.34 29.88 32.14
C VAL A 361 -10.50 30.81 33.32
N THR A 362 -11.04 32.00 33.08
CA THR A 362 -11.29 33.00 34.12
C THR A 362 -12.61 33.74 33.91
N SER A 363 -13.14 34.33 34.98
CA SER A 363 -14.25 35.30 34.91
C SER A 363 -13.75 36.73 34.67
N LYS A 364 -12.44 36.98 34.72
CA LYS A 364 -11.83 38.29 34.48
C LYS A 364 -11.66 38.52 32.98
N MET A 365 -12.15 39.66 32.50
CA MET A 365 -12.07 40.02 31.08
C MET A 365 -10.62 40.11 30.60
N ASN A 366 -10.31 39.41 29.50
CA ASN A 366 -8.97 39.42 28.89
C ASN A 366 -8.76 40.68 28.01
N ALA A 367 -7.51 40.92 27.61
CA ALA A 367 -7.10 42.07 26.82
C ALA A 367 -7.82 42.14 25.47
N GLU A 368 -8.04 40.99 24.83
CA GLU A 368 -8.68 40.90 23.53
C GLU A 368 -10.13 41.38 23.58
N VAL A 369 -10.90 40.98 24.59
CA VAL A 369 -12.27 41.46 24.77
C VAL A 369 -12.29 42.95 25.15
N ARG A 370 -11.38 43.41 26.01
CA ARG A 370 -11.26 44.85 26.34
C ARG A 370 -11.02 45.69 25.08
N GLN A 371 -10.11 45.26 24.21
CA GLN A 371 -9.80 45.94 22.94
C GLN A 371 -10.97 45.87 21.96
N MET A 372 -11.65 44.73 21.87
CA MET A 372 -12.83 44.56 21.03
C MET A 372 -13.96 45.50 21.46
N MET A 373 -14.21 45.60 22.75
CA MET A 373 -15.20 46.52 23.30
C MET A 373 -14.88 47.98 23.00
N GLU A 374 -13.63 48.40 23.21
CA GLU A 374 -13.17 49.75 22.91
C GLU A 374 -13.36 50.08 21.42
N SER A 375 -12.95 49.17 20.53
CA SER A 375 -13.08 49.35 19.07
C SER A 375 -14.53 49.47 18.58
N ARG A 376 -15.47 48.86 19.31
CA ARG A 376 -16.90 48.84 18.98
C ARG A 376 -17.73 49.82 19.80
N GLY A 377 -17.11 50.56 20.73
CA GLY A 377 -17.81 51.45 21.65
C GLY A 377 -18.76 50.73 22.61
N MET A 378 -18.52 49.45 22.90
CA MET A 378 -19.34 48.64 23.80
C MET A 378 -18.91 48.84 25.26
N LYS A 379 -19.88 48.76 26.18
CA LYS A 379 -19.65 48.71 27.62
C LYS A 379 -19.75 47.29 28.12
N GLU A 380 -19.16 47.01 29.29
CA GLU A 380 -19.19 45.67 29.89
C GLU A 380 -20.62 45.20 30.16
N SER A 381 -21.51 46.14 30.51
CA SER A 381 -22.95 45.90 30.67
C SER A 381 -23.66 45.42 29.40
N ASP A 382 -23.05 45.63 28.23
CA ASP A 382 -23.62 45.24 26.94
C ASP A 382 -23.24 43.79 26.60
N LEU A 383 -22.33 43.17 27.36
CA LEU A 383 -21.95 41.78 27.19
C LEU A 383 -22.80 40.86 28.09
N PRO A 384 -23.22 39.68 27.60
CA PRO A 384 -23.78 38.66 28.49
C PRO A 384 -22.71 38.18 29.50
N PRO A 385 -23.09 37.41 30.53
CA PRO A 385 -22.10 36.71 31.35
C PRO A 385 -21.22 35.81 30.48
N LEU A 386 -19.92 36.09 30.46
CA LEU A 386 -18.94 35.36 29.67
C LEU A 386 -17.93 34.63 30.56
N VAL A 387 -17.25 33.67 29.94
CA VAL A 387 -15.99 33.11 30.41
C VAL A 387 -14.89 33.52 29.44
N TYR A 388 -13.70 33.77 29.96
CA TYR A 388 -12.57 34.24 29.17
C TYR A 388 -11.45 33.21 29.21
N LEU A 389 -10.71 33.11 28.11
CA LEU A 389 -9.48 32.35 28.01
C LEU A 389 -8.30 33.32 28.09
N VAL A 390 -7.34 33.03 28.95
CA VAL A 390 -6.10 33.81 29.11
C VAL A 390 -4.94 32.91 28.71
N GLU A 391 -4.15 33.35 27.74
CA GLU A 391 -2.97 32.64 27.26
C GLU A 391 -1.87 32.65 28.34
N GLU A 392 -1.23 31.50 28.57
CA GLU A 392 -0.09 31.36 29.46
C GLU A 392 1.04 32.33 29.06
N GLY A 393 1.52 33.13 30.02
CA GLY A 393 2.58 34.12 29.77
C GLY A 393 2.12 35.43 29.11
N SER A 394 0.82 35.63 28.86
CA SER A 394 0.27 36.92 28.42
C SER A 394 0.24 37.98 29.54
N ASP A 395 -0.03 39.24 29.20
CA ASP A 395 -0.11 40.33 30.20
C ASP A 395 -1.20 40.13 31.27
N ASP A 396 -2.25 39.39 30.94
CA ASP A 396 -3.35 39.07 31.87
C ASP A 396 -3.13 37.76 32.63
N TYR A 397 -2.00 37.08 32.38
CA TYR A 397 -1.63 35.85 33.04
C TYR A 397 -1.25 36.10 34.51
N GLU A 398 -1.84 35.32 35.41
CA GLU A 398 -1.49 35.29 36.82
C GLU A 398 -1.16 33.84 37.22
N GLU A 399 -0.03 33.62 37.91
CA GLU A 399 0.42 32.27 38.34
C GLU A 399 -0.64 31.53 39.18
N SER A 400 -1.51 32.26 39.86
CA SER A 400 -2.65 31.69 40.60
C SER A 400 -3.61 30.89 39.69
N MET A 401 -3.70 31.24 38.40
CA MET A 401 -4.54 30.58 37.41
C MET A 401 -4.12 29.14 37.13
N GLU A 402 -2.85 28.77 37.35
CA GLU A 402 -2.36 27.40 37.16
C GLU A 402 -3.07 26.39 38.07
N THR A 403 -3.45 26.84 39.26
CA THR A 403 -4.12 26.00 40.26
C THR A 403 -5.64 26.10 40.19
N ALA A 404 -6.16 27.12 39.52
CA ALA A 404 -7.59 27.38 39.38
C ALA A 404 -8.30 26.22 38.64
N THR A 405 -9.57 26.06 38.96
CA THR A 405 -10.44 25.04 38.39
C THR A 405 -11.69 25.68 37.81
N LEU A 406 -12.42 24.95 36.97
CA LEU A 406 -13.71 25.42 36.45
C LEU A 406 -14.74 25.70 37.54
N ASN A 407 -14.56 25.14 38.75
CA ASN A 407 -15.42 25.42 39.90
C ASN A 407 -15.19 26.82 40.48
N ASP A 408 -14.04 27.43 40.22
CA ASP A 408 -13.71 28.78 40.68
C ASP A 408 -14.28 29.87 39.74
N VAL A 409 -14.78 29.46 38.56
CA VAL A 409 -15.37 30.35 37.54
C VAL A 409 -16.87 30.51 37.82
N VAL A 410 -17.22 31.53 38.58
CA VAL A 410 -18.60 31.75 39.07
C VAL A 410 -19.63 31.82 37.94
N THR A 411 -19.32 32.53 36.84
CA THR A 411 -20.24 32.67 35.70
C THR A 411 -20.53 31.32 35.04
N LEU A 412 -19.53 30.45 34.94
CA LEU A 412 -19.67 29.10 34.42
C LEU A 412 -20.52 28.22 35.34
N GLN A 413 -20.25 28.26 36.65
CA GLN A 413 -21.01 27.48 37.63
C GLN A 413 -22.48 27.89 37.66
N GLN A 414 -22.77 29.19 37.61
CA GLN A 414 -24.14 29.69 37.51
C GLN A 414 -24.83 29.18 36.24
N TYR A 415 -24.16 29.27 35.08
CA TYR A 415 -24.70 28.75 33.83
C TYR A 415 -25.00 27.24 33.89
N ILE A 416 -24.08 26.44 34.42
CA ILE A 416 -24.26 24.99 34.57
C ILE A 416 -25.44 24.67 35.50
N MET A 417 -25.59 25.41 36.60
CA MET A 417 -26.67 25.20 37.56
C MET A 417 -28.04 25.58 36.99
N ASP A 418 -28.11 26.66 36.20
CA ASP A 418 -29.35 27.18 35.63
C ASP A 418 -29.80 26.40 34.38
N ASN A 419 -28.87 25.81 33.63
CA ASN A 419 -29.15 25.22 32.31
C ASN A 419 -29.00 23.69 32.24
N MET A 420 -28.46 23.02 33.27
CA MET A 420 -28.23 21.57 33.24
C MET A 420 -28.88 20.85 34.42
N THR A 421 -29.48 19.70 34.16
CA THR A 421 -30.06 18.82 35.18
C THR A 421 -28.98 18.11 36.01
N PRO A 422 -29.30 17.58 37.21
CA PRO A 422 -28.34 16.83 38.01
C PRO A 422 -27.69 15.64 37.27
N ALA A 423 -28.45 14.97 36.41
CA ALA A 423 -27.96 13.82 35.64
C ALA A 423 -26.99 14.22 34.52
N GLU A 424 -27.19 15.39 33.91
CA GLU A 424 -26.27 15.93 32.91
C GLU A 424 -24.99 16.46 33.55
N ARG A 425 -25.10 17.13 34.71
CA ARG A 425 -23.95 17.59 35.49
C ARG A 425 -23.03 16.45 35.92
N ALA A 426 -23.59 15.31 36.31
CA ALA A 426 -22.82 14.12 36.68
C ALA A 426 -22.00 13.52 35.53
N LYS A 427 -22.28 13.90 34.27
CA LYS A 427 -21.57 13.45 33.07
C LYS A 427 -20.60 14.50 32.50
N LEU A 428 -20.55 15.69 33.09
CA LEU A 428 -19.63 16.74 32.64
C LEU A 428 -18.20 16.30 32.92
N LYS A 429 -17.35 16.39 31.89
CA LYS A 429 -15.90 16.36 32.07
C LYS A 429 -15.46 17.63 32.77
N ASN A 430 -14.37 17.57 33.54
CA ASN A 430 -13.84 18.73 34.25
C ASN A 430 -12.42 19.06 33.75
N PRO A 431 -12.29 19.52 32.48
CA PRO A 431 -10.99 19.83 31.92
C PRO A 431 -10.33 20.95 32.72
N ARG A 432 -9.03 20.78 32.95
CA ARG A 432 -8.19 21.70 33.70
C ARG A 432 -7.22 22.46 32.81
N PHE A 433 -6.94 21.91 31.64
CA PHE A 433 -6.01 22.45 30.66
C PHE A 433 -6.74 22.70 29.35
N PHE A 434 -6.57 23.89 28.79
CA PHE A 434 -7.11 24.27 27.51
C PHE A 434 -5.97 24.63 26.59
N TYR A 435 -6.00 24.12 25.37
CA TYR A 435 -4.96 24.36 24.38
C TYR A 435 -5.57 24.82 23.06
N GLU A 436 -4.86 25.70 22.36
CA GLU A 436 -5.03 25.88 20.92
C GLU A 436 -3.79 25.30 20.24
N VAL A 437 -3.99 24.27 19.42
CA VAL A 437 -2.95 23.61 18.64
C VAL A 437 -3.12 24.02 17.19
N THR A 438 -2.14 24.72 16.65
CA THR A 438 -2.11 25.10 15.24
C THR A 438 -1.31 24.07 14.47
N PHE A 439 -1.98 23.38 13.55
CA PHE A 439 -1.34 22.52 12.56
C PHE A 439 -1.11 23.31 11.28
N GLU A 440 0.05 23.12 10.66
CA GLU A 440 0.39 23.70 9.36
C GLU A 440 0.55 22.59 8.31
N LYS A 441 0.26 22.91 7.06
CA LYS A 441 0.44 22.00 5.92
C LYS A 441 1.33 22.67 4.86
N PRO A 442 2.67 22.66 5.03
CA PRO A 442 3.59 23.18 4.02
C PRO A 442 3.53 22.39 2.70
N GLY A 443 3.06 21.13 2.74
CA GLY A 443 2.86 20.27 1.57
C GLY A 443 1.62 20.62 0.74
N GLY A 444 1.68 20.30 -0.55
CA GLY A 444 0.56 20.50 -1.47
C GLY A 444 -0.52 19.41 -1.40
N VAL A 445 -0.20 18.25 -0.82
CA VAL A 445 -1.16 17.13 -0.71
C VAL A 445 -1.92 17.23 0.61
N PRO A 446 -3.23 17.51 0.60
CA PRO A 446 -4.03 17.49 1.82
C PRO A 446 -4.16 16.05 2.32
N MET A 447 -4.01 15.84 3.63
CA MET A 447 -4.17 14.55 4.31
C MET A 447 -4.96 14.74 5.62
N PRO A 448 -5.59 13.68 6.17
CA PRO A 448 -6.07 13.70 7.55
C PRO A 448 -4.93 14.02 8.51
N ILE A 449 -5.21 14.77 9.58
CA ILE A 449 -4.23 15.02 10.64
C ILE A 449 -4.36 13.90 11.67
N ILE A 450 -3.37 13.02 11.77
CA ILE A 450 -3.31 11.97 12.78
C ILE A 450 -2.45 12.49 13.93
N ALA A 451 -3.07 13.01 14.98
CA ALA A 451 -2.36 13.60 16.12
C ALA A 451 -2.40 12.67 17.34
N GLU A 452 -1.22 12.33 17.87
CA GLU A 452 -1.06 11.62 19.13
C GLU A 452 -0.65 12.59 20.24
N TYR A 453 -1.49 12.70 21.26
CA TYR A 453 -1.28 13.51 22.45
C TYR A 453 -0.74 12.63 23.57
N THR A 454 0.37 13.01 24.18
CA THR A 454 0.90 12.37 25.40
C THR A 454 0.62 13.25 26.61
N TYR A 455 0.02 12.66 27.64
CA TYR A 455 -0.34 13.35 28.86
C TYR A 455 0.73 13.23 29.94
N SER A 456 0.64 14.07 30.97
CA SER A 456 1.61 14.13 32.09
C SER A 456 1.76 12.83 32.87
N ASP A 457 0.77 11.94 32.84
CA ASP A 457 0.82 10.61 33.47
C ASP A 457 1.46 9.53 32.57
N GLY A 458 1.86 9.90 31.35
CA GLY A 458 2.42 9.00 30.34
C GLY A 458 1.39 8.27 29.48
N SER A 459 0.09 8.47 29.71
CA SER A 459 -0.95 7.96 28.81
C SER A 459 -0.96 8.70 27.47
N THR A 460 -1.51 8.06 26.44
CA THR A 460 -1.61 8.64 25.09
C THR A 460 -3.04 8.55 24.56
N GLU A 461 -3.42 9.54 23.77
CA GLU A 461 -4.67 9.55 23.01
C GLU A 461 -4.38 9.95 21.57
N ARG A 462 -4.95 9.21 20.63
CA ARG A 462 -4.85 9.51 19.20
C ARG A 462 -6.16 10.06 18.68
N ILE A 463 -6.10 11.21 18.02
CA ILE A 463 -7.23 11.85 17.36
C ILE A 463 -6.89 12.01 15.88
N THR A 464 -7.79 11.52 15.03
CA THR A 464 -7.70 11.74 13.58
C THR A 464 -8.69 12.82 13.18
N TYR A 465 -8.18 13.95 12.69
CA TYR A 465 -9.00 14.99 12.10
C TYR A 465 -9.16 14.73 10.60
N PRO A 466 -10.39 14.82 10.07
CA PRO A 466 -10.66 14.47 8.68
C PRO A 466 -10.09 15.54 7.74
N VAL A 467 -9.73 15.15 6.51
CA VAL A 467 -9.08 16.03 5.51
C VAL A 467 -9.87 17.31 5.21
N GLN A 468 -11.19 17.31 5.40
CA GLN A 468 -12.07 18.47 5.18
C GLN A 468 -11.75 19.64 6.13
N ILE A 469 -10.94 19.42 7.16
CA ILE A 469 -10.42 20.46 8.05
C ILE A 469 -9.69 21.58 7.29
N TRP A 470 -9.04 21.24 6.17
CA TRP A 470 -8.29 22.17 5.32
C TRP A 470 -9.18 23.06 4.43
N ARG A 471 -10.51 22.81 4.36
CA ARG A 471 -11.39 23.44 3.36
C ARG A 471 -11.48 24.97 3.46
N LYS A 472 -11.41 25.53 4.67
CA LYS A 472 -11.50 26.98 4.90
C LYS A 472 -10.15 27.67 4.84
N ASN A 473 -9.09 26.95 5.19
CA ASN A 473 -7.71 27.41 5.14
C ASN A 473 -6.82 26.20 4.87
N ASP A 474 -6.22 26.17 3.68
CA ASP A 474 -5.39 25.06 3.24
C ASP A 474 -3.95 25.12 3.80
N ALA A 475 -3.54 26.25 4.38
CA ALA A 475 -2.19 26.42 4.92
C ALA A 475 -2.09 26.02 6.40
N SER A 476 -3.11 26.32 7.20
CA SER A 476 -3.11 26.03 8.63
C SER A 476 -4.51 25.91 9.22
N VAL A 477 -4.61 25.15 10.32
CA VAL A 477 -5.83 25.04 11.12
C VAL A 477 -5.53 25.01 12.61
N GLY A 478 -6.28 25.80 13.37
CA GLY A 478 -6.26 25.79 14.84
C GLY A 478 -7.31 24.82 15.39
N MET A 479 -6.89 23.98 16.34
CA MET A 479 -7.75 23.05 17.07
C MET A 479 -7.73 23.36 18.56
N VAL A 480 -8.92 23.57 19.14
CA VAL A 480 -9.07 23.77 20.58
C VAL A 480 -9.22 22.42 21.26
N ILE A 481 -8.41 22.18 22.29
CA ILE A 481 -8.37 20.91 23.03
C ILE A 481 -8.57 21.23 24.51
N ALA A 482 -9.53 20.55 25.13
CA ALA A 482 -9.78 20.63 26.57
C ALA A 482 -9.44 19.28 27.20
N SER A 483 -8.56 19.29 28.21
CA SER A 483 -8.02 18.08 28.82
C SER A 483 -8.02 18.18 30.35
N GLU A 484 -8.25 17.05 31.02
CA GLU A 484 -8.13 16.93 32.49
C GLU A 484 -6.67 16.80 32.94
N MET A 485 -5.78 16.42 32.03
CA MET A 485 -4.34 16.27 32.24
C MET A 485 -3.52 17.16 31.31
N GLU A 486 -2.33 17.54 31.76
CA GLU A 486 -1.44 18.39 30.95
C GLU A 486 -0.94 17.59 29.73
N ILE A 487 -1.02 18.20 28.55
CA ILE A 487 -0.41 17.66 27.33
C ILE A 487 1.08 18.01 27.37
N THR A 488 1.93 16.98 27.36
CA THR A 488 3.38 17.13 27.42
C THR A 488 4.05 16.94 26.06
N LYS A 489 3.37 16.29 25.12
CA LYS A 489 3.88 16.03 23.77
C LYS A 489 2.74 15.86 22.78
N ILE A 490 2.95 16.36 21.57
CA ILE A 490 2.10 16.11 20.40
C ILE A 490 2.98 15.56 19.30
N VAL A 491 2.53 14.50 18.62
CA VAL A 491 3.18 13.93 17.44
C VAL A 491 2.15 13.79 16.32
N VAL A 492 2.43 14.40 15.17
CA VAL A 492 1.69 14.18 13.93
C VAL A 492 2.25 12.96 13.21
N ASP A 493 1.34 12.11 12.74
CA ASP A 493 1.61 10.90 11.96
C ASP A 493 2.69 9.98 12.60
N PRO A 494 2.51 9.55 13.87
CA PRO A 494 3.52 8.79 14.61
C PRO A 494 3.88 7.43 13.96
N ASP A 495 2.98 6.87 13.15
CA ASP A 495 3.16 5.58 12.46
C ASP A 495 3.58 5.74 10.98
N GLU A 496 3.84 6.98 10.53
CA GLU A 496 4.30 7.31 9.17
C GLU A 496 3.33 6.83 8.07
N GLU A 497 2.03 7.03 8.28
CA GLU A 497 0.92 6.56 7.45
C GLU A 497 0.59 7.49 6.28
N THR A 498 1.06 8.74 6.28
CA THR A 498 0.67 9.78 5.30
C THR A 498 1.75 10.13 4.29
N ALA A 499 2.91 9.46 4.36
CA ALA A 499 4.09 9.76 3.54
C ALA A 499 4.59 11.21 3.68
N ASP A 500 4.56 11.73 4.92
CA ASP A 500 5.12 13.02 5.27
C ASP A 500 6.62 13.10 4.95
N ILE A 501 7.03 14.11 4.17
CA ILE A 501 8.42 14.26 3.74
C ILE A 501 9.32 14.98 4.74
N ASP A 502 8.78 15.69 5.73
CA ASP A 502 9.54 16.42 6.75
C ASP A 502 9.02 16.15 8.17
N THR A 503 9.38 14.99 8.70
CA THR A 503 9.04 14.61 10.09
C THR A 503 9.68 15.51 11.18
N SER A 504 10.52 16.49 10.83
CA SER A 504 11.17 17.37 11.80
C SER A 504 10.23 18.42 12.41
N ASN A 505 9.11 18.73 11.74
CA ASN A 505 8.08 19.65 12.22
C ASN A 505 6.89 18.93 12.89
N ASN A 506 6.82 17.60 12.85
CA ASN A 506 5.69 16.79 13.36
C ASN A 506 5.54 16.80 14.89
N THR A 507 6.46 17.41 15.64
CA THR A 507 6.51 17.25 17.10
C THR A 507 6.45 18.57 17.85
N TRP A 508 5.63 18.60 18.89
CA TRP A 508 5.68 19.60 19.95
C TRP A 508 5.98 18.93 21.30
N PRO A 509 6.89 19.49 22.14
CA PRO A 509 7.81 20.56 21.81
C PRO A 509 8.74 20.17 20.65
N LYS A 510 9.13 21.14 19.82
CA LYS A 510 10.02 20.88 18.68
C LYS A 510 11.27 20.16 19.18
N ARG A 511 11.60 19.01 18.60
CA ARG A 511 12.86 18.32 18.90
C ARG A 511 13.99 19.33 18.71
N LYS A 512 14.81 19.54 19.75
CA LYS A 512 16.04 20.33 19.60
C LYS A 512 16.81 19.71 18.44
N LYS A 513 16.94 20.42 17.31
CA LYS A 513 17.82 20.01 16.22
C LYS A 513 19.17 19.71 16.89
N LEU A 514 19.67 18.48 16.77
CA LEU A 514 21.01 18.10 17.22
C LEU A 514 22.03 18.88 16.38
N GLY A 515 22.19 20.17 16.67
CA GLY A 515 23.23 21.03 16.12
C GLY A 515 24.62 20.45 16.39
N GLU A 516 24.75 19.68 17.48
CA GLU A 516 25.98 19.01 17.88
C GLU A 516 26.48 17.95 16.86
N PHE A 517 25.60 17.31 16.09
CA PHE A 517 26.03 16.34 15.07
C PHE A 517 26.55 17.02 13.78
N ASN A 518 26.01 18.19 13.43
CA ASN A 518 26.51 19.00 12.33
C ASN A 518 27.83 19.70 12.70
N GLU A 519 27.98 20.14 13.95
CA GLU A 519 29.27 20.60 14.49
C GLU A 519 30.32 19.47 14.53
N PHE A 520 29.92 18.24 14.87
CA PHE A 520 30.79 17.07 14.80
C PHE A 520 31.26 16.77 13.37
N LYS A 521 30.36 16.82 12.37
CA LYS A 521 30.72 16.67 10.95
C LYS A 521 31.68 17.77 10.46
N GLN A 522 31.55 18.99 10.96
CA GLN A 522 32.49 20.07 10.64
C GLN A 522 33.85 19.90 11.33
N LYS A 523 33.88 19.37 12.56
CA LYS A 523 35.14 19.04 13.28
C LYS A 523 35.90 17.85 12.70
N VAL A 524 35.23 16.88 12.09
CA VAL A 524 35.86 15.70 11.46
C VAL A 524 36.33 15.98 10.03
N LYS A 525 35.95 17.13 9.44
CA LYS A 525 36.50 17.65 8.17
C LYS A 525 37.62 18.68 8.37
N GLY A 526 38.35 18.58 9.48
CA GLY A 526 39.61 19.30 9.72
C GLY A 526 40.81 18.53 9.19
#